data_AF-A0A8B7D3Z5-F1
#
_entry.id   AF-A0A8B7D3Z5-F1
#
_cell.length_a   1.000
_cell.length_b   1.000
_cell.length_c   1.000
_cell.angle_alpha   90.00
_cell.angle_beta   90.00
_cell.angle_gamma   90.00
#
_symmetry.space_group_name_H-M   'P 1'
#
loop_
_entity.id
_entity.type
_entity.pdbx_description
1 polymer ?
#
loop_
_entity_poly.entity_id
_entity_poly.type
_entity_poly.pdbx_seq_one_letter_code
_entity_poly.pdbx_strand_id
1 'polypeptide(L)' 'MASSRSPSPPSSSSPPYPSAERFSDSPCFLQYTASLKCLEANQDKGKCRQQFDDYKECKKKEREARLERNRKKSFFS' A
#
# COMPACT_ATOMS: atom_id res chain seq x y z
N MET A 1 5.97 51.99 5.12
CA MET A 1 6.50 51.22 3.97
C MET A 1 5.95 49.79 4.05
N ALA A 2 5.56 49.23 2.92
CA ALA A 2 4.58 48.14 2.76
C ALA A 2 4.99 46.78 3.36
N SER A 3 4.04 46.10 4.02
CA SER A 3 4.12 44.67 4.33
C SER A 3 3.47 43.87 3.20
N SER A 4 4.29 43.25 2.36
CA SER A 4 3.84 42.34 1.31
C SER A 4 3.31 41.05 1.94
N ARG A 5 1.99 40.86 1.90
CA ARG A 5 1.33 39.57 2.16
C ARG A 5 1.50 38.69 0.92
N SER A 6 2.30 37.62 1.01
CA SER A 6 2.25 36.53 0.03
C SER A 6 1.03 35.65 0.28
N PRO A 7 0.24 35.29 -0.75
CA PRO A 7 -0.83 34.32 -0.63
C PRO A 7 -0.28 32.90 -0.52
N SER A 8 -0.78 32.14 0.46
CA SER A 8 -0.54 30.71 0.61
C SER A 8 -1.03 29.96 -0.63
N PRO A 9 -0.30 28.95 -1.13
CA PRO A 9 -0.81 28.09 -2.21
C PRO A 9 -2.05 27.33 -1.73
N PRO A 10 -3.00 27.00 -2.63
CA PRO A 10 -4.21 26.28 -2.29
C PRO A 10 -3.86 24.94 -1.66
N SER A 11 -4.39 24.71 -0.47
CA SER A 11 -4.38 23.45 0.25
C SER A 11 -5.07 22.38 -0.59
N SER A 12 -4.30 21.71 -1.44
CA SER A 12 -4.61 20.36 -1.89
C SER A 12 -4.78 19.52 -0.63
N SER A 13 -6.02 19.15 -0.33
CA SER A 13 -6.42 18.37 0.83
C SER A 13 -5.71 17.02 0.84
N SER A 14 -4.49 16.97 1.37
CA SER A 14 -3.88 15.74 1.84
C SER A 14 -4.79 15.17 2.93
N PRO A 15 -5.19 13.89 2.85
CA PRO A 15 -6.02 13.29 3.89
C PRO A 15 -5.35 13.48 5.26
N PRO A 16 -6.12 13.71 6.33
CA PRO A 16 -5.60 14.05 7.67
C PRO A 16 -4.67 12.98 8.28
N TYR A 17 -4.51 11.83 7.61
CA TYR A 17 -3.54 10.81 7.98
C TYR A 17 -3.00 10.09 6.72
N PRO A 18 -1.68 10.10 6.46
CA PRO A 18 -1.11 9.62 5.20
C PRO A 18 -0.85 8.10 5.18
N SER A 19 -1.73 7.25 5.72
CA SER A 19 -1.39 5.81 5.83
C SER A 19 -2.51 4.79 5.74
N ALA A 20 -3.70 5.19 5.27
CA ALA A 20 -4.60 4.22 4.66
C ALA A 20 -4.30 4.17 3.15
N GLU A 21 -3.16 3.59 2.75
CA GLU A 21 -2.99 3.14 1.37
C GLU A 21 -4.17 2.21 1.07
N ARG A 22 -4.95 2.53 0.02
CA ARG A 22 -6.12 1.71 -0.29
C ARG A 22 -5.60 0.33 -0.65
N PHE A 23 -6.32 -0.72 -0.27
CA PHE A 23 -5.96 -2.09 -0.62
C PHE A 23 -5.76 -2.27 -2.14
N SER A 24 -6.46 -1.47 -2.96
CA SER A 24 -6.32 -1.37 -4.41
C SER A 24 -4.98 -0.81 -4.89
N ASP A 25 -4.33 0.03 -4.08
CA ASP A 25 -3.05 0.66 -4.43
C ASP A 25 -1.86 -0.24 -4.07
N SER A 26 -2.09 -1.30 -3.29
CA SER A 26 -1.05 -2.26 -2.97
C SER A 26 -0.64 -3.03 -4.23
N PRO A 27 0.67 -3.21 -4.47
CA PRO A 27 1.16 -4.10 -5.53
C PRO A 27 0.67 -5.54 -5.38
N CYS A 28 0.17 -5.92 -4.19
CA CYS A 28 -0.37 -7.25 -3.90
C CYS A 28 -1.88 -7.38 -4.16
N PHE A 29 -2.52 -6.34 -4.71
CA PHE A 29 -3.96 -6.33 -4.97
C PHE A 29 -4.38 -7.45 -5.95
N LEU A 30 -3.53 -7.79 -6.92
CA LEU A 30 -3.81 -8.87 -7.87
C LEU A 30 -3.89 -10.23 -7.18
N GLN A 31 -2.97 -10.55 -6.28
CA GLN A 31 -2.98 -11.80 -5.52
C GLN A 31 -4.13 -11.83 -4.52
N TYR A 32 -4.41 -10.69 -3.88
CA TYR A 32 -5.57 -10.55 -3.00
C TYR A 32 -6.88 -10.85 -3.74
N THR A 33 -7.13 -10.19 -4.87
CA THR A 33 -8.34 -10.43 -5.67
C THR A 33 -8.39 -11.85 -6.23
N ALA A 34 -7.26 -12.45 -6.61
CA ALA A 34 -7.21 -13.85 -7.02
C ALA A 34 -7.61 -14.82 -5.89
N SER A 35 -7.15 -14.57 -4.66
CA SER A 35 -7.52 -15.39 -3.49
C SER A 35 -9.01 -15.29 -3.16
N LEU A 36 -9.61 -14.10 -3.29
CA LEU A 36 -11.05 -13.89 -3.11
C LEU A 36 -11.86 -14.59 -4.20
N LYS A 37 -11.47 -14.44 -5.47
CA LYS A 37 -12.11 -15.13 -6.59
C LYS A 37 -12.07 -16.65 -6.43
N CYS A 38 -10.98 -17.19 -5.89
CA CYS A 38 -10.89 -18.63 -5.63
C CYS A 38 -11.91 -19.09 -4.57
N LEU A 39 -12.10 -18.31 -3.50
CA LEU A 39 -13.12 -18.60 -2.48
C LEU A 39 -14.55 -18.48 -3.02
N GLU A 40 -14.80 -17.53 -3.93
CA GLU A 40 -16.10 -17.39 -4.59
C GLU A 40 -16.40 -18.60 -5.49
N ALA A 41 -15.38 -19.12 -6.19
CA ALA A 41 -15.52 -20.24 -7.10
C ALA A 41 -15.48 -21.63 -6.42
N ASN A 42 -14.90 -21.74 -5.22
CA ASN A 42 -14.69 -23.01 -4.53
C ASN A 42 -15.14 -22.93 -3.06
N GLN A 43 -16.02 -23.84 -2.65
CA GLN A 43 -16.36 -24.00 -1.22
C GLN A 43 -15.19 -24.54 -0.39
N ASP A 44 -14.28 -25.32 -1.00
CA ASP A 44 -13.12 -25.89 -0.32
C ASP A 44 -11.96 -24.89 -0.24
N LYS A 45 -11.79 -24.25 0.92
CA LYS A 45 -10.67 -23.34 1.20
C LYS A 45 -9.29 -23.95 0.92
N GLY A 46 -9.15 -25.27 1.07
CA GLY A 46 -7.90 -25.99 0.80
C GLY A 46 -7.42 -25.87 -0.65
N LYS A 47 -8.34 -25.75 -1.62
CA LYS A 47 -8.01 -25.59 -3.05
C LYS A 47 -7.44 -24.20 -3.37
N CYS A 48 -7.65 -23.22 -2.49
CA CYS A 48 -7.20 -21.85 -2.64
C CYS A 48 -5.91 -21.53 -1.86
N ARG A 49 -5.27 -22.54 -1.25
CA ARG A 49 -4.09 -22.35 -0.38
C ARG A 49 -2.99 -21.57 -1.10
N GLN A 50 -2.69 -21.94 -2.34
CA GLN A 50 -1.62 -21.32 -3.12
C GLN A 50 -1.82 -19.81 -3.28
N GLN A 51 -3.04 -19.37 -3.59
CA GLN A 51 -3.38 -17.97 -3.84
C GLN A 51 -3.23 -17.13 -2.57
N PHE A 52 -3.53 -17.71 -1.41
CA PHE A 52 -3.27 -17.07 -0.12
C PHE A 52 -1.79 -17.03 0.23
N ASP A 53 -1.04 -18.08 -0.10
CA ASP A 53 0.40 -18.12 0.15
C ASP A 53 1.15 -17.13 -0.76
N ASP A 54 0.75 -17.01 -2.04
CA ASP A 54 1.26 -16.01 -2.98
C ASP A 54 0.97 -14.59 -2.49
N TYR A 55 -0.25 -14.34 -1.97
CA TYR A 55 -0.60 -13.04 -1.38
C TYR A 55 0.26 -12.71 -0.16
N LYS A 56 0.48 -13.68 0.74
CA LYS A 56 1.36 -13.48 1.92
C LYS A 56 2.79 -13.20 1.51
N GLU A 57 3.31 -13.94 0.52
CA GLU A 57 4.65 -13.71 -0.01
C GLU A 57 4.77 -12.30 -0.59
N CYS A 58 3.78 -11.86 -1.35
CA CYS A 58 3.75 -10.50 -1.88
C CYS A 58 3.78 -9.45 -0.74
N LYS A 59 2.94 -9.60 0.29
CA LYS A 59 2.92 -8.66 1.44
C LYS A 59 4.24 -8.67 2.21
N LYS A 60 4.94 -9.80 2.27
CA LYS A 60 6.28 -9.89 2.85
C LYS A 60 7.28 -9.05 2.03
N LYS A 61 7.30 -9.22 0.71
CA LYS A 61 8.15 -8.44 -0.21
C LYS A 61 7.86 -6.95 -0.15
N GLU A 62 6.59 -6.56 -0.10
CA GLU A 62 6.16 -5.16 0.04
C GLU A 62 6.74 -4.54 1.33
N ARG A 63 6.65 -5.28 2.45
CA ARG A 63 7.22 -4.84 3.73
C ARG A 63 8.74 -4.70 3.66
N GLU A 64 9.44 -5.66 3.08
CA GLU A 64 10.90 -5.65 2.91
C GLU A 64 11.35 -4.46 2.06
N ALA A 65 10.67 -4.19 0.93
CA ALA A 65 10.95 -3.03 0.09
C ALA A 65 10.72 -1.70 0.82
N ARG A 66 9.71 -1.62 1.69
CA ARG A 66 9.48 -0.44 2.54
C ARG A 66 10.59 -0.26 3.58
N LEU A 67 11.03 -1.35 4.21
CA LEU A 67 12.14 -1.32 5.17
C LEU A 67 13.46 -0.92 4.52
N GLU A 68 13.76 -1.43 3.31
CA GLU A 68 14.97 -1.05 2.59
C GLU A 68 14.96 0.44 2.20
N ARG A 69 13.83 0.96 1.71
CA ARG A 69 13.68 2.40 1.41
C ARG A 69 13.86 3.25 2.66
N ASN A 70 13.27 2.85 3.78
CA ASN A 70 13.43 3.57 5.05
C ASN A 70 14.90 3.54 5.52
N ARG A 71 15.54 2.37 5.47
CA ARG A 71 16.96 2.21 5.78
C ARG A 71 17.81 3.17 4.94
N LYS A 72 17.63 3.16 3.62
CA LYS A 72 18.34 4.06 2.70
C LYS A 72 18.07 5.53 3.02
N LYS A 73 16.81 5.90 3.32
CA LYS A 73 16.42 7.27 3.68
C LYS A 73 17.15 7.77 4.92
N SER A 74 17.28 6.94 5.94
CA SER A 74 17.96 7.27 7.20
C SER A 74 19.49 7.43 7.05
N PHE A 75 20.09 6.92 5.97
CA PHE A 75 21.52 7.12 5.69
C PHE A 75 21.84 8.46 5.00
N PHE A 76 20.84 9.16 4.46
CA PHE A 76 21.00 10.44 3.74
C PHE A 76 20.31 11.61 4.46
N SER A 77 19.97 11.46 5.73
CA SER A 77 19.23 12.45 6.52
C SER A 77 20.01 12.96 7.71
#